data_AF-A0A6N7RLM6-F1
#
_entry.id   AF-A0A6N7RLM6-F1
#
_cell.length_a   1.000
_cell.length_b   1.000
_cell.length_c   1.000
_cell.angle_alpha   90.00
_cell.angle_beta   90.00
_cell.angle_gamma   90.00
#
_symmetry.space_group_name_H-M   'P 1'
#
loop_
_entity.id
_entity.type
_entity.pdbx_description
1 polymer ?
#
loop_
_entity_poly.entity_id
_entity_poly.type
_entity_poly.pdbx_seq_one_letter_code
_entity_poly.pdbx_strand_id
1 'polypeptide(L)'
;MTLSEEPRKEYTIDECRAEFKRRCKDHGSLNIDSISQVAFKCPACGTVYTLGEWAEAAGCDKTGVVANDGPTSCIHRVAGNGLCDWVACGLFCGPVTIVHPNGGKSHCFEFADRAGEPEAVE
;
A
#
# COMPACT_ATOMS: atom_id res chain seq x y z
N MET A 1 1.85 22.36 19.53
CA MET A 1 1.38 21.77 18.26
C MET A 1 1.12 20.29 18.56
N THR A 2 -0.09 19.96 18.98
CA THR A 2 -0.49 18.56 19.18
C THR A 2 -0.69 17.97 17.79
N LEU A 3 0.30 17.22 17.30
CA LEU A 3 0.05 16.24 16.26
C LEU A 3 -1.01 15.32 16.85
N SER A 4 -2.26 15.51 16.45
CA SER A 4 -3.33 14.55 16.72
C SER A 4 -2.85 13.26 16.08
N GLU A 5 -2.32 12.36 16.90
CA GLU A 5 -2.04 10.99 16.51
C GLU A 5 -3.40 10.38 16.16
N GLU A 6 -3.82 10.52 14.91
CA GLU A 6 -4.95 9.78 14.37
C GLU A 6 -4.71 8.31 14.72
N PRO A 7 -5.69 7.62 15.32
CA PRO A 7 -5.49 6.27 15.80
C PRO A 7 -5.09 5.40 14.62
N ARG A 8 -3.83 4.93 14.63
CA ARG A 8 -3.31 4.03 13.60
C ARG A 8 -4.24 2.84 13.50
N LYS A 9 -4.72 2.57 12.30
CA LYS A 9 -5.65 1.46 12.09
C LYS A 9 -4.87 0.16 12.24
N GLU A 10 -5.15 -0.57 13.31
CA GLU A 10 -4.56 -1.88 13.57
C GLU A 10 -5.41 -2.95 12.88
N TYR A 11 -4.76 -3.78 12.09
CA TYR A 11 -5.34 -4.97 11.49
C TYR A 11 -4.53 -6.18 11.91
N THR A 12 -5.19 -7.31 12.18
CA THR A 12 -4.47 -8.59 12.16
C THR A 12 -4.00 -8.90 10.74
N ILE A 13 -2.94 -9.70 10.60
CA ILE A 13 -2.49 -10.16 9.28
C ILE A 13 -3.61 -10.88 8.51
N ASP A 14 -4.53 -11.55 9.22
CA ASP A 14 -5.66 -12.23 8.60
C ASP A 14 -6.68 -11.22 8.03
N GLU A 15 -7.01 -10.17 8.77
CA GLU A 15 -7.88 -9.08 8.29
C GLU A 15 -7.25 -8.30 7.14
N CYS A 16 -5.96 -7.98 7.23
CA CYS A 16 -5.24 -7.30 6.14
C CYS A 16 -5.26 -8.16 4.87
N ARG A 17 -5.02 -9.47 5.00
CA ARG A 17 -5.11 -10.42 3.88
C ARG A 17 -6.54 -10.59 3.37
N ALA A 18 -7.54 -10.56 4.24
CA ALA A 18 -8.94 -10.66 3.85
C ALA A 18 -9.37 -9.43 3.04
N GLU A 19 -9.00 -8.22 3.47
CA GLU A 19 -9.25 -6.98 2.74
C GLU A 19 -8.51 -6.98 1.38
N PHE A 20 -7.24 -7.38 1.39
CA PHE A 20 -6.45 -7.53 0.16
C PHE A 20 -7.12 -8.48 -0.85
N LYS A 21 -7.54 -9.66 -0.38
CA LYS A 21 -8.24 -10.65 -1.20
C LYS A 21 -9.60 -10.15 -1.66
N ARG A 22 -10.32 -9.42 -0.82
CA ARG A 22 -11.61 -8.81 -1.17
C ARG A 22 -11.44 -7.81 -2.32
N ARG A 23 -10.42 -6.95 -2.25
CA ARG A 23 -10.07 -5.99 -3.31
C ARG A 23 -9.68 -6.70 -4.60
N CYS A 24 -8.85 -7.74 -4.53
CA CYS A 24 -8.55 -8.57 -5.71
C CYS A 24 -9.84 -9.16 -6.31
N LYS A 25 -10.74 -9.67 -5.48
CA LYS A 25 -12.02 -10.26 -5.93
C LYS A 25 -12.96 -9.21 -6.55
N ASP A 26 -12.91 -7.97 -6.09
CA ASP A 26 -13.63 -6.84 -6.69
C ASP A 26 -13.19 -6.61 -8.15
N HIS A 27 -11.88 -6.79 -8.43
CA HIS A 27 -11.32 -6.81 -9.78
C HIS A 27 -11.55 -8.13 -10.55
N GLY A 28 -12.44 -8.99 -10.08
CA GLY A 28 -12.95 -10.15 -10.84
C GLY A 28 -12.27 -11.49 -10.58
N SER A 29 -11.10 -11.57 -9.93
CA SER A 29 -10.45 -12.85 -9.59
C SER A 29 -9.31 -12.73 -8.56
N LEU A 30 -8.88 -13.85 -7.98
CA LEU A 30 -7.63 -13.95 -7.20
C LEU A 30 -6.46 -14.34 -8.10
N ASN A 31 -6.27 -13.61 -9.21
CA ASN A 31 -5.16 -13.82 -10.14
C ASN A 31 -4.14 -12.69 -10.04
N ILE A 32 -2.99 -12.85 -10.70
CA ILE A 32 -1.90 -11.86 -10.71
C ILE A 32 -2.36 -10.51 -11.26
N ASP A 33 -3.26 -10.52 -12.24
CA ASP A 33 -3.79 -9.31 -12.87
C ASP A 33 -4.57 -8.46 -11.84
N SER A 34 -5.54 -9.06 -11.16
CA SER A 34 -6.33 -8.43 -10.10
C SER A 34 -5.49 -8.01 -8.88
N ILE A 35 -4.44 -8.77 -8.54
CA ILE A 35 -3.48 -8.37 -7.49
C ILE A 35 -2.73 -7.10 -7.90
N SER A 36 -2.33 -7.00 -9.16
CA SER A 36 -1.62 -5.84 -9.71
C SER A 36 -2.51 -4.59 -9.77
N GLN A 37 -3.84 -4.74 -9.72
CA GLN A 37 -4.81 -3.63 -9.70
C GLN A 37 -5.08 -3.09 -8.29
N VAL A 38 -4.62 -3.75 -7.22
CA VAL A 38 -4.84 -3.27 -5.85
C VAL A 38 -4.08 -1.96 -5.64
N ALA A 39 -4.80 -0.90 -5.25
CA ALA A 39 -4.26 0.42 -5.04
C ALA A 39 -3.96 0.74 -3.57
N PHE A 40 -2.92 1.54 -3.36
CA PHE A 40 -2.44 2.00 -2.08
C PHE A 40 -2.16 3.51 -2.14
N LYS A 41 -2.35 4.19 -1.01
CA LYS A 41 -2.07 5.62 -0.88
C LYS A 41 -0.85 5.84 -0.01
N CYS A 42 0.13 6.58 -0.55
CA CYS A 42 1.24 7.07 0.24
C CYS A 42 0.74 8.16 1.21
N PRO A 43 0.93 8.02 2.53
CA PRO A 43 0.49 9.03 3.51
C PRO A 43 1.30 10.33 3.46
N ALA A 44 2.52 10.29 2.90
CA ALA A 44 3.42 11.43 2.91
C ALA A 44 3.22 12.40 1.74
N CYS A 45 3.09 11.86 0.53
CA CYS A 45 2.91 12.65 -0.69
C CYS A 45 1.49 12.54 -1.25
N GLY A 46 0.63 11.68 -0.67
CA GLY A 46 -0.73 11.47 -1.15
C GLY A 46 -0.84 10.63 -2.44
N THR A 47 0.28 10.25 -3.06
CA THR A 47 0.30 9.49 -4.31
C THR A 47 -0.46 8.18 -4.15
N VAL A 48 -1.48 7.98 -4.97
CA VAL A 48 -2.19 6.71 -5.13
C VAL A 48 -1.55 5.96 -6.29
N TYR A 49 -1.18 4.71 -6.07
CA TYR A 49 -0.58 3.85 -7.07
C TYR A 49 -1.02 2.41 -6.85
N THR A 50 -1.02 1.61 -7.89
CA THR A 50 -1.25 0.17 -7.75
C THR A 50 0.02 -0.61 -7.51
N LEU A 51 -0.17 -1.83 -7.02
CA LEU A 51 0.90 -2.81 -6.95
C LEU A 51 1.58 -3.01 -8.32
N GLY A 52 0.85 -3.03 -9.42
CA GLY A 52 1.43 -3.09 -10.77
C GLY A 52 2.37 -1.93 -11.06
N GLU A 53 1.90 -0.69 -10.84
CA GLU A 53 2.72 0.52 -11.05
C GLU A 53 3.97 0.51 -10.15
N TRP A 54 3.83 0.05 -8.90
CA TRP A 54 4.97 -0.12 -8.00
C TRP A 54 5.94 -1.20 -8.48
N ALA A 55 5.42 -2.32 -8.99
CA ALA A 55 6.21 -3.43 -9.52
C ALA A 55 7.06 -3.00 -10.72
N GLU A 56 6.46 -2.22 -11.63
CA GLU A 56 7.14 -1.61 -12.76
C GLU A 56 8.24 -0.66 -12.28
N ALA A 57 7.95 0.21 -11.31
CA ALA A 57 8.94 1.10 -10.71
C ALA A 57 10.07 0.35 -9.98
N ALA A 58 9.77 -0.80 -9.38
CA ALA A 58 10.73 -1.66 -8.69
C ALA A 58 11.55 -2.57 -9.64
N GLY A 59 11.17 -2.64 -10.93
CA GLY A 59 11.72 -3.63 -11.87
C GLY A 59 11.49 -5.08 -11.42
N CYS A 60 10.36 -5.36 -10.76
CA CYS A 60 10.04 -6.68 -10.21
C CYS A 60 8.80 -7.28 -10.85
N ASP A 61 8.92 -8.41 -11.56
CA ASP A 61 7.78 -9.06 -12.23
C ASP A 61 6.88 -9.90 -11.29
N LYS A 62 7.27 -10.06 -10.02
CA LYS A 62 6.60 -10.95 -9.07
C LYS A 62 5.64 -10.19 -8.17
N THR A 63 4.35 -10.27 -8.48
CA THR A 63 3.24 -9.73 -7.68
C THR A 63 3.25 -10.18 -6.21
N GLY A 64 3.77 -11.39 -5.91
CA GLY A 64 3.92 -11.86 -4.54
C GLY A 64 4.97 -11.09 -3.73
N VAL A 65 6.05 -10.64 -4.38
CA VAL A 65 7.06 -9.77 -3.75
C VAL A 65 6.46 -8.37 -3.60
N VAL A 66 5.81 -7.89 -4.64
CA VAL A 66 5.12 -6.60 -4.68
C VAL A 66 4.04 -6.47 -3.59
N ALA A 67 3.27 -7.52 -3.30
CA ALA A 67 2.26 -7.47 -2.25
C ALA A 67 2.86 -7.47 -0.82
N ASN A 68 4.08 -7.99 -0.64
CA ASN A 68 4.76 -8.01 0.66
C ASN A 68 5.62 -6.76 0.89
N ASP A 69 6.33 -6.29 -0.14
CA ASP A 69 7.25 -5.14 -0.05
C ASP A 69 6.62 -3.83 -0.58
N GLY A 70 5.75 -3.90 -1.58
CA GLY A 70 5.23 -2.74 -2.30
C GLY A 70 4.37 -1.74 -1.52
N PRO A 71 3.46 -2.16 -0.63
CA PRO A 71 2.69 -1.22 0.18
C PRO A 71 3.46 -0.71 1.41
N THR A 72 4.73 -1.07 1.54
CA THR A 72 5.62 -0.64 2.63
C THR A 72 6.54 0.52 2.21
N SER A 73 6.56 0.91 0.93
CA SER A 73 7.46 1.96 0.43
C SER A 73 6.80 2.80 -0.67
N CYS A 74 7.02 4.11 -0.66
CA CYS A 74 6.51 4.98 -1.72
C CYS A 74 7.06 4.59 -3.10
N ILE A 75 6.19 4.59 -4.13
CA ILE A 75 6.58 4.34 -5.52
C ILE A 75 7.71 5.28 -6.01
N HIS A 76 7.72 6.53 -5.58
CA HIS A 76 8.73 7.52 -5.97
C HIS A 76 10.13 7.22 -5.41
N ARG A 77 10.18 6.70 -4.17
CA ARG A 77 11.40 6.21 -3.55
C ARG A 77 11.98 5.05 -4.33
N VAL A 78 11.12 4.09 -4.66
CA VAL A 78 11.51 2.87 -5.36
C VAL A 78 11.94 3.18 -6.81
N ALA A 79 11.22 4.08 -7.48
CA ALA A 79 11.61 4.61 -8.78
C ALA A 79 12.89 5.47 -8.75
N GLY A 80 13.41 5.83 -7.57
CA GLY A 80 14.59 6.67 -7.43
C GLY A 80 14.42 8.08 -8.01
N ASN A 81 13.19 8.56 -8.17
CA ASN A 81 12.91 9.83 -8.86
C ASN A 81 12.96 11.06 -7.93
N GLY A 82 13.16 10.85 -6.62
CA GLY A 82 13.36 11.91 -5.62
C GLY A 82 12.10 12.68 -5.21
N LEU A 83 10.91 12.31 -5.70
CA LEU A 83 9.67 13.05 -5.43
C LEU A 83 9.07 12.77 -4.04
N CYS A 84 9.29 11.58 -3.49
CA CYS A 84 8.88 11.23 -2.13
C CYS A 84 9.74 10.07 -1.62
N ASP A 85 10.43 10.27 -0.50
CA ASP A 85 11.29 9.25 0.13
C ASP A 85 10.62 8.52 1.31
N TRP A 86 9.30 8.60 1.46
CA TRP A 86 8.62 7.95 2.58
C TRP A 86 8.76 6.42 2.53
N VAL A 87 9.33 5.83 3.58
CA VAL A 87 9.49 4.39 3.77
C VAL A 87 8.73 3.93 5.00
N ALA A 88 7.70 3.12 4.77
CA ALA A 88 6.99 2.39 5.80
C ALA A 88 7.54 0.96 5.94
N CYS A 89 8.85 0.81 6.22
CA CYS A 89 9.44 -0.30 6.98
C CYS A 89 10.97 -0.11 7.17
N GLY A 90 11.39 1.04 7.72
CA GLY A 90 12.82 1.22 8.08
C GLY A 90 13.15 2.44 8.92
N LEU A 91 12.42 3.55 8.78
CA LEU A 91 12.66 4.77 9.59
C LEU A 91 11.36 5.43 10.11
N PHE A 92 10.20 5.21 9.45
CA PHE A 92 8.91 5.75 9.87
C PHE A 92 7.78 4.71 9.76
N CYS A 93 6.85 4.75 10.72
CA CYS A 93 5.69 3.87 10.76
C CYS A 93 4.61 4.36 9.79
N GLY A 94 4.18 3.51 8.86
CA GLY A 94 2.96 3.75 8.08
C GLY A 94 1.70 3.87 8.97
N PRO A 95 0.61 4.48 8.46
CA PRO A 95 -0.63 4.73 9.20
C PRO A 95 -1.36 3.43 9.58
N VAL A 96 -1.09 2.33 8.86
CA VAL A 96 -1.64 1.01 9.12
C VAL A 96 -0.59 0.15 9.82
N THR A 97 -1.02 -0.56 10.87
CA THR A 97 -0.20 -1.53 11.58
C THR A 97 -0.80 -2.92 11.44
N ILE A 98 0.00 -3.86 10.91
CA ILE A 98 -0.36 -5.26 10.74
C ILE A 98 0.23 -6.06 11.91
N VAL A 99 -0.63 -6.70 12.69
CA VAL A 99 -0.24 -7.57 13.81
C VAL A 99 -0.15 -9.01 13.34
N HIS A 100 1.04 -9.59 13.46
CA HIS A 100 1.34 -10.98 13.10
C HIS A 100 0.99 -11.94 14.26
N PRO A 101 0.72 -13.23 13.98
CA PRO A 101 0.36 -14.22 14.99
C PRO A 101 1.44 -14.47 16.05
N ASN A 102 2.70 -14.12 15.76
CA ASN A 102 3.81 -14.18 16.71
C ASN A 102 3.93 -12.93 17.60
N GLY A 103 2.99 -11.98 17.49
CA GLY A 103 3.03 -10.69 18.18
C GLY A 103 3.89 -9.61 17.52
N GLY A 104 4.55 -9.93 16.40
CA GLY A 104 5.29 -8.94 15.60
C GLY A 104 4.36 -7.92 14.96
N LYS A 105 4.84 -6.70 14.76
CA LYS A 105 4.10 -5.62 14.09
C LYS A 105 4.84 -5.19 12.82
N SER A 106 4.12 -5.05 11.72
CA SER A 106 4.60 -4.47 10.46
C SER A 106 3.80 -3.24 10.10
N HIS A 107 4.40 -2.30 9.37
CA HIS A 107 3.70 -1.10 8.92
C HIS A 107 3.37 -1.19 7.43
N CYS A 108 2.22 -0.63 7.06
CA CYS A 108 1.71 -0.66 5.71
C CYS A 108 1.02 0.66 5.36
N PHE A 109 0.85 0.91 4.07
CA PHE A 109 0.01 2.00 3.57
C PHE A 109 -1.47 1.63 3.61
N GLU A 110 -2.31 2.66 3.61
CA GLU A 110 -3.75 2.46 3.49
C GLU A 110 -4.11 2.00 2.08
N PHE A 111 -5.05 1.07 2.01
CA PHE A 111 -5.71 0.72 0.76
C PHE A 111 -6.44 1.95 0.22
N ALA A 112 -6.33 2.17 -1.08
CA ALA A 112 -7.07 3.20 -1.78
C ALA A 112 -8.15 2.56 -2.66
N ASP A 113 -9.31 3.20 -2.73
CA ASP A 113 -10.18 3.01 -3.89
C ASP A 113 -9.50 3.70 -5.06
N ARG A 114 -9.08 2.92 -6.07
CA ARG A 114 -8.77 3.49 -7.37
C ARG A 114 -10.12 3.82 -8.00
N ALA A 115 -10.73 4.92 -7.56
CA ALA A 115 -11.81 5.53 -8.30
C ALA A 115 -11.23 5.83 -9.68
N GLY A 116 -11.66 5.06 -10.68
CA GLY A 116 -11.49 5.45 -12.05
C GLY A 116 -12.37 6.66 -12.30
N GLU A 117 -11.98 7.82 -11.81
CA GLU A 117 -12.38 9.13 -12.32
C GLU A 117 -11.35 10.15 -11.81
N PRO A 118 -10.74 10.96 -12.69
CA PRO A 118 -10.14 12.19 -12.22
C PRO A 118 -11.28 12.98 -11.57
N GLU A 119 -11.19 13.22 -10.26
CA GLU A 119 -11.99 14.27 -9.63
C GLU A 119 -11.57 15.56 -10.35
N ALA A 120 -12.39 15.99 -11.31
CA ALA A 120 -12.26 17.26 -11.95
C ALA A 120 -12.34 18.29 -10.82
N VAL A 121 -11.19 18.90 -10.52
CA VAL A 121 -11.13 20.08 -9.69
C VAL A 121 -11.84 21.17 -10.48
N GLU A 122 -13.08 21.48 -10.09
CA GLU A 122 -13.80 22.71 -10.45
C GLU A 122 -13.28 23.89 -9.63
#